data_AF-A0A350WQ96-F1
#
_entry.id   AF-A0A350WQ96-F1
#
_cell.length_a   1.000
_cell.length_b   1.000
_cell.length_c   1.000
_cell.angle_alpha   90.00
_cell.angle_beta   90.00
_cell.angle_gamma   90.00
#
_symmetry.space_group_name_H-M   'P 1'
#
loop_
_entity.id
_entity.type
_entity.pdbx_description
1 polymer ?
#
loop_
_entity_poly.entity_id
_entity_poly.type
_entity_poly.pdbx_seq_one_letter_code
_entity_poly.pdbx_strand_id
1 'polypeptide(L)'
;MMRKFLQFSSQVIVAHTVTYIGVGVFAFMFLTREFFNPDGIAAQIMRTPDQPGLWRHVTIWMLPFQILRGFLIATVLSPFLSCLQSWPYWKRVVTIASLYIVLGQWASTVAGSGTIEGWLILKPEFTTFPVVIKTMVEGFIQGLALSAWISKSIDTIKSL
;
A
#
# COMPACT_ATOMS: atom_id res chain seq x y z
N MET A 1 -27.40 3.67 -6.11
CA MET A 1 -26.35 2.85 -5.45
C MET A 1 -25.18 2.57 -6.39
N MET A 2 -25.35 1.74 -7.43
CA MET A 2 -24.25 1.29 -8.33
C MET A 2 -23.37 2.41 -8.92
N ARG A 3 -23.95 3.52 -9.42
CA ARG A 3 -23.17 4.67 -9.95
C ARG A 3 -22.22 5.29 -8.91
N LYS A 4 -22.66 5.43 -7.64
CA LYS A 4 -21.81 5.97 -6.55
C LYS A 4 -20.70 5.00 -6.18
N PHE A 5 -20.98 3.68 -6.19
CA PHE A 5 -19.94 2.65 -6.01
C PHE A 5 -18.88 2.70 -7.12
N LEU A 6 -19.29 2.73 -8.39
CA LEU A 6 -18.35 2.77 -9.53
C LEU A 6 -17.46 4.02 -9.49
N GLN A 7 -18.02 5.19 -9.15
CA GLN A 7 -17.27 6.45 -9.02
C GLN A 7 -16.30 6.43 -7.82
N PHE A 8 -16.72 5.89 -6.67
CA PHE A 8 -15.84 5.73 -5.52
C PHE A 8 -14.71 4.73 -5.82
N SER A 9 -15.05 3.60 -6.43
CA SER A 9 -14.10 2.54 -6.78
C SER A 9 -13.05 3.01 -7.78
N SER A 10 -13.42 3.72 -8.85
CA SER A 10 -12.44 4.27 -9.79
C SER A 10 -11.49 5.28 -9.13
N GLN A 11 -12.00 6.16 -8.26
CA GLN A 11 -11.17 7.10 -7.50
C GLN A 11 -10.18 6.40 -6.55
N VAL A 12 -10.63 5.36 -5.83
CA VAL A 12 -9.77 4.56 -4.94
C VAL A 12 -8.73 3.76 -5.73
N ILE A 13 -9.11 3.16 -6.87
CA ILE A 13 -8.19 2.44 -7.76
C ILE A 13 -7.08 3.36 -8.27
N VAL A 14 -7.43 4.54 -8.77
CA VAL A 14 -6.45 5.52 -9.26
C VAL A 14 -5.55 6.00 -8.13
N ALA A 15 -6.13 6.41 -6.99
CA ALA A 15 -5.35 6.85 -5.84
C ALA A 15 -4.37 5.76 -5.37
N HIS A 16 -4.84 4.53 -5.16
CA HIS A 16 -3.99 3.41 -4.73
C HIS A 16 -2.89 3.09 -5.73
N THR A 17 -3.20 3.00 -7.02
CA THR A 17 -2.22 2.70 -8.08
C THR A 17 -1.13 3.77 -8.13
N VAL A 18 -1.51 5.05 -8.12
CA VAL A 18 -0.55 6.16 -8.18
C VAL A 18 0.28 6.26 -6.91
N THR A 19 -0.33 6.14 -5.72
CA THR A 19 0.43 6.25 -4.46
C THR A 19 1.34 5.04 -4.24
N TYR A 20 0.90 3.82 -4.57
CA TYR A 20 1.72 2.63 -4.44
C TYR A 20 2.93 2.67 -5.38
N ILE A 21 2.70 2.86 -6.69
CA ILE A 21 3.78 2.88 -7.68
C ILE A 21 4.70 4.08 -7.45
N GLY A 22 4.15 5.28 -7.22
CA GLY A 22 4.92 6.49 -6.99
C GLY A 22 5.82 6.38 -5.76
N VAL A 23 5.24 6.10 -4.58
CA VAL A 23 6.02 5.99 -3.34
C VAL A 23 6.97 4.79 -3.38
N GLY A 24 6.57 3.66 -3.98
CA GLY A 24 7.45 2.50 -4.17
C GLY A 24 8.67 2.80 -5.05
N VAL A 25 8.50 3.58 -6.12
CA VAL A 25 9.62 4.06 -6.96
C VAL A 25 10.54 4.99 -6.18
N PHE A 26 10.01 5.92 -5.38
CA PHE A 26 10.81 6.77 -4.49
C PHE A 26 11.56 5.95 -3.43
N ALA A 27 10.88 5.03 -2.74
CA ALA A 27 11.48 4.15 -1.73
C ALA A 27 12.57 3.27 -2.33
N PHE A 28 12.35 2.69 -3.52
CA PHE A 28 13.37 1.96 -4.26
C PHE A 28 14.60 2.82 -4.53
N MET A 29 14.44 4.02 -5.10
CA MET A 29 15.57 4.87 -5.45
C MET A 29 16.39 5.37 -4.25
N PHE A 30 15.73 5.70 -3.13
CA PHE A 30 16.35 6.42 -2.01
C PHE A 30 16.54 5.62 -0.72
N LEU A 31 15.84 4.50 -0.53
CA LEU A 31 15.85 3.74 0.74
C LEU A 31 16.24 2.27 0.54
N THR A 32 15.63 1.57 -0.41
CA THR A 32 15.61 0.09 -0.47
C THR A 32 16.44 -0.52 -1.60
N ARG A 33 17.03 0.27 -2.52
CA ARG A 33 17.85 -0.23 -3.65
C ARG A 33 18.86 -1.31 -3.25
N GLU A 34 19.57 -1.10 -2.16
CA GLU A 34 20.60 -2.01 -1.64
C GLU A 34 20.07 -3.42 -1.33
N PHE A 35 18.79 -3.56 -0.98
CA PHE A 35 18.17 -4.85 -0.70
C PHE A 35 17.98 -5.69 -1.97
N PHE A 36 17.87 -5.04 -3.13
CA PHE A 36 17.64 -5.68 -4.43
C PHE A 36 18.92 -6.05 -5.18
N ASN A 37 20.11 -5.78 -4.62
CA ASN A 37 21.38 -6.28 -5.14
C ASN A 37 21.37 -7.82 -5.20
N PRO A 38 22.20 -8.48 -6.04
CA PRO A 38 22.22 -9.94 -6.20
C PRO A 38 22.41 -10.73 -4.89
N ASP A 39 23.26 -10.23 -3.99
CA ASP A 39 23.51 -10.82 -2.66
C ASP A 39 22.64 -10.20 -1.54
N GLY A 40 21.71 -9.32 -1.91
CA GLY A 40 20.86 -8.57 -0.99
C GLY A 40 19.71 -9.39 -0.43
N ILE A 41 19.15 -8.94 0.71
CA ILE A 41 18.07 -9.63 1.41
C ILE A 41 16.81 -9.81 0.55
N ALA A 42 16.51 -8.92 -0.40
CA ALA A 42 15.36 -9.08 -1.28
C ALA A 42 15.61 -10.14 -2.36
N ALA A 43 16.85 -10.35 -2.83
CA ALA A 43 17.16 -11.36 -3.84
C ALA A 43 16.92 -12.81 -3.36
N GLN A 44 16.87 -13.03 -2.04
CA GLN A 44 16.57 -14.34 -1.44
C GLN A 44 15.08 -14.74 -1.53
N ILE A 45 14.17 -13.79 -1.76
CA ILE A 45 12.71 -13.99 -1.61
C ILE A 45 11.90 -13.35 -2.74
N MET A 46 12.36 -12.22 -3.27
CA MET A 46 11.66 -11.41 -4.28
C MET A 46 12.21 -11.67 -5.68
N ARG A 47 11.36 -11.42 -6.69
CA ARG A 47 11.80 -11.34 -8.09
C ARG A 47 12.53 -10.00 -8.26
N THR A 48 13.84 -10.02 -8.53
CA THR A 48 14.66 -8.81 -8.67
C THR A 48 14.98 -8.47 -10.14
N PRO A 49 15.37 -7.22 -10.46
CA PRO A 49 15.78 -6.83 -11.81
C PRO A 49 16.92 -7.67 -12.40
N ASP A 50 17.81 -8.20 -11.56
CA ASP A 50 18.97 -9.03 -11.95
C ASP A 50 18.57 -10.41 -12.49
N GLN A 51 17.29 -10.77 -12.43
CA GLN A 51 16.72 -12.01 -12.96
C GLN A 51 15.67 -11.69 -14.05
N PRO A 52 16.05 -11.26 -15.27
CA PRO A 52 15.13 -10.64 -16.23
C PRO A 52 13.90 -11.49 -16.60
N GLY A 53 14.06 -12.82 -16.67
CA GLY A 53 12.95 -13.74 -16.93
C GLY A 53 11.87 -13.74 -15.86
N LEU A 54 12.27 -13.63 -14.58
CA LEU A 54 11.35 -13.52 -13.44
C LEU A 54 10.86 -12.09 -13.24
N TRP A 55 11.72 -11.09 -13.46
CA TRP A 55 11.37 -9.67 -13.40
C TRP A 55 10.29 -9.28 -14.40
N ARG A 56 10.28 -9.89 -15.60
CA ARG A 56 9.22 -9.70 -16.60
C ARG A 56 7.81 -9.99 -16.06
N HIS A 57 7.66 -10.90 -15.10
CA HIS A 57 6.38 -11.10 -14.44
C HIS A 57 5.99 -9.87 -13.62
N VAL A 58 6.92 -9.30 -12.85
CA VAL A 58 6.65 -8.11 -12.02
C VAL A 58 6.24 -6.93 -12.90
N THR A 59 6.97 -6.65 -13.99
CA THR A 59 6.66 -5.51 -14.86
C THR A 59 5.32 -5.63 -15.58
N ILE A 60 4.92 -6.84 -15.99
CA ILE A 60 3.61 -7.10 -16.61
C ILE A 60 2.47 -7.01 -15.58
N TRP A 61 2.63 -7.61 -14.40
CA TRP A 61 1.55 -7.78 -13.43
C TRP A 61 1.45 -6.67 -12.37
N MET A 62 2.42 -5.76 -12.30
CA MET A 62 2.43 -4.63 -11.36
C MET A 62 1.12 -3.84 -11.39
N LEU A 63 0.74 -3.34 -12.58
CA LEU A 63 -0.46 -2.51 -12.76
C LEU A 63 -1.76 -3.31 -12.55
N PRO A 64 -1.97 -4.51 -13.16
CA PRO A 64 -3.12 -5.36 -12.86
C PRO A 64 -3.32 -5.66 -11.37
N PHE A 65 -2.25 -5.98 -10.63
CA PHE A 65 -2.37 -6.25 -9.18
C PHE A 65 -2.68 -5.00 -8.37
N GLN A 66 -2.16 -3.81 -8.72
CA GLN A 66 -2.56 -2.58 -8.03
C GLN A 66 -4.01 -2.20 -8.33
N ILE A 67 -4.50 -2.41 -9.57
CA ILE A 67 -5.91 -2.19 -9.89
C ILE A 67 -6.81 -3.12 -9.05
N LEU A 68 -6.45 -4.41 -8.94
CA LEU A 68 -7.18 -5.37 -8.10
C LEU A 68 -7.16 -4.98 -6.61
N ARG A 69 -6.00 -4.61 -6.06
CA ARG A 69 -5.88 -4.15 -4.66
C ARG A 69 -6.70 -2.89 -4.39
N GLY A 70 -6.65 -1.91 -5.29
CA GLY A 70 -7.48 -0.70 -5.21
C GLY A 70 -8.98 -1.02 -5.23
N PHE A 71 -9.41 -1.96 -6.09
CA PHE A 71 -10.80 -2.42 -6.14
C PHE A 71 -11.24 -3.12 -4.85
N LEU A 72 -10.38 -3.96 -4.26
CA LEU A 72 -10.66 -4.62 -2.98
C LEU A 72 -10.77 -3.60 -1.84
N ILE A 73 -9.87 -2.61 -1.77
CA ILE A 73 -9.94 -1.51 -0.80
C ILE A 73 -11.25 -0.72 -0.96
N ALA A 74 -11.63 -0.39 -2.20
CA ALA A 74 -12.89 0.29 -2.49
C ALA A 74 -14.11 -0.53 -2.04
N THR A 75 -14.08 -1.85 -2.27
CA THR A 75 -15.15 -2.77 -1.90
C THR A 75 -15.33 -2.80 -0.39
N VAL A 76 -14.24 -2.94 0.38
CA VAL A 76 -14.26 -2.94 1.85
C VAL A 76 -14.69 -1.60 2.45
N LEU A 77 -14.28 -0.47 1.86
CA LEU A 77 -14.69 0.87 2.33
C LEU A 77 -16.12 1.26 1.94
N SER A 78 -16.69 0.66 0.88
CA SER A 78 -17.98 1.08 0.32
C SER A 78 -19.20 1.00 1.26
N PRO A 79 -19.35 0.01 2.17
CA PRO A 79 -20.47 -0.01 3.12
C PRO A 79 -20.40 1.14 4.13
N PHE A 80 -19.19 1.64 4.39
CA PHE A 80 -18.94 2.74 5.32
C PHE A 80 -18.97 4.12 4.65
N LEU A 81 -19.19 4.20 3.33
CA LEU A 81 -19.07 5.45 2.58
C LEU A 81 -19.99 6.56 3.12
N SER A 82 -21.22 6.24 3.53
CA SER A 82 -22.14 7.21 4.15
C SER A 82 -21.65 7.75 5.50
N CYS A 83 -20.87 6.96 6.25
CA CYS A 83 -20.28 7.30 7.54
C CYS A 83 -18.92 8.02 7.40
N LEU A 84 -18.19 7.76 6.31
CA LEU A 84 -17.02 8.56 5.91
C LEU A 84 -17.45 9.91 5.33
N GLN A 85 -18.58 9.95 4.62
CA GLN A 85 -19.39 11.15 4.48
C GLN A 85 -19.97 11.55 5.85
N SER A 86 -20.49 12.77 6.00
CA SER A 86 -20.61 13.49 7.31
C SER A 86 -19.27 13.80 8.01
N TRP A 87 -18.34 12.85 8.17
CA TRP A 87 -17.10 13.07 8.96
C TRP A 87 -16.20 14.19 8.41
N PRO A 88 -15.51 14.94 9.30
CA PRO A 88 -14.52 15.94 8.89
C PRO A 88 -13.34 15.26 8.18
N TYR A 89 -12.62 16.03 7.35
CA TYR A 89 -11.53 15.53 6.50
C TYR A 89 -10.49 14.73 7.30
N TRP A 90 -9.90 15.31 8.35
CA TRP A 90 -8.83 14.65 9.10
C TRP A 90 -9.27 13.36 9.81
N LYS A 91 -10.54 13.26 10.23
CA LYS A 91 -11.05 12.00 10.81
C LYS A 91 -11.06 10.87 9.77
N ARG A 92 -11.48 11.16 8.52
CA ARG A 92 -11.38 10.19 7.41
C ARG A 92 -9.93 9.80 7.12
N VAL A 93 -9.02 10.78 7.05
CA VAL A 93 -7.60 10.52 6.77
C VAL A 93 -7.01 9.59 7.82
N VAL A 94 -7.14 9.95 9.11
CA VAL A 94 -6.62 9.12 10.21
C VAL A 94 -7.24 7.73 10.22
N THR A 95 -8.56 7.59 10.06
CA THR A 95 -9.20 6.26 10.02
C THR A 95 -8.72 5.42 8.85
N ILE A 96 -8.70 5.95 7.61
CA ILE A 96 -8.27 5.18 6.44
C ILE A 96 -6.76 4.87 6.51
N ALA A 97 -5.94 5.80 7.02
CA ALA A 97 -4.52 5.57 7.26
C ALA A 97 -4.30 4.43 8.28
N SER A 98 -4.99 4.46 9.42
CA SER A 98 -4.89 3.41 10.44
C SER A 98 -5.35 2.05 9.92
N LEU A 99 -6.42 1.99 9.12
CA LEU A 99 -6.84 0.73 8.48
C LEU A 99 -5.76 0.18 7.53
N TYR A 100 -5.13 1.03 6.72
CA TYR A 100 -4.10 0.59 5.77
C TYR A 100 -2.77 0.22 6.46
N ILE A 101 -2.30 1.07 7.37
CA ILE A 101 -0.97 0.97 7.99
C ILE A 101 -0.98 -0.02 9.17
N VAL A 102 -1.97 0.08 10.06
CA VAL A 102 -2.00 -0.79 11.24
C VAL A 102 -2.56 -2.16 10.88
N LEU A 103 -3.77 -2.26 10.34
CA LEU A 103 -4.37 -3.56 10.03
C LEU A 103 -3.81 -4.18 8.73
N GLY A 104 -3.59 -3.36 7.70
CA GLY A 104 -3.08 -3.85 6.41
C GLY A 104 -1.58 -4.19 6.40
N GLN A 105 -0.80 -3.73 7.38
CA GLN A 105 0.64 -3.95 7.43
C GLN A 105 1.14 -4.37 8.82
N TRP A 106 1.17 -3.48 9.82
CA TRP A 106 1.88 -3.77 11.08
C TRP A 106 1.31 -4.95 11.87
N ALA A 107 -0.02 -5.04 11.98
CA ALA A 107 -0.76 -6.13 12.62
C ALA A 107 -1.23 -7.20 11.62
N SER A 108 -0.68 -7.21 10.39
CA SER A 108 -0.96 -8.25 9.40
C SER A 108 -0.27 -9.56 9.80
N THR A 109 -0.96 -10.68 9.57
CA THR A 109 -0.43 -12.05 9.78
C THR A 109 0.56 -12.49 8.70
N VAL A 110 0.84 -11.64 7.70
CA VAL A 110 1.86 -11.93 6.69
C VAL A 110 3.26 -11.70 7.27
N ALA A 111 4.12 -12.71 7.16
CA ALA A 111 5.52 -12.63 7.55
C ALA A 111 6.29 -11.61 6.68
N GLY A 112 6.60 -10.44 7.24
CA GLY A 112 7.38 -9.40 6.55
C GLY A 112 8.10 -8.48 7.53
N SER A 113 9.22 -7.88 7.13
CA SER A 113 10.01 -7.02 8.03
C SER A 113 9.26 -5.80 8.58
N GLY A 114 8.18 -5.38 7.92
CA GLY A 114 7.28 -4.33 8.38
C GLY A 114 6.06 -4.82 9.17
N THR A 115 6.02 -6.08 9.62
CA THR A 115 4.89 -6.67 10.37
C THR A 115 5.37 -7.26 11.70
N ILE A 116 4.52 -7.20 12.73
CA ILE A 116 4.82 -7.75 14.07
C ILE A 116 5.02 -9.27 14.00
N GLU A 117 4.21 -9.96 13.19
CA GLU A 117 4.37 -11.40 12.93
C GLU A 117 5.75 -11.70 12.32
N GLY A 118 6.21 -10.89 11.35
CA GLY A 118 7.53 -11.03 10.76
C GLY A 118 8.67 -10.85 11.77
N TRP A 119 8.51 -9.99 12.78
CA TRP A 119 9.52 -9.83 13.84
C TRP A 119 9.62 -11.06 14.76
N LEU A 120 8.56 -11.86 14.87
CA LEU A 120 8.54 -13.09 15.65
C LEU A 120 9.20 -14.27 14.92
N ILE A 121 9.00 -14.39 13.60
CA ILE A 121 9.32 -15.62 12.86
C ILE A 121 10.37 -15.49 11.75
N LEU A 122 10.72 -14.28 11.30
CA LEU A 122 11.78 -14.10 10.30
C LEU A 122 13.16 -14.16 10.96
N LYS A 123 14.16 -14.59 10.18
CA LYS A 123 15.55 -14.58 10.62
C LYS A 123 16.05 -13.15 10.91
N PRO A 124 17.04 -12.96 11.81
CA PRO A 124 17.52 -11.64 12.22
C PRO A 124 17.94 -10.70 11.08
N GLU A 125 18.50 -11.23 9.99
CA GLU A 125 18.91 -10.42 8.83
C GLU A 125 17.74 -9.65 8.17
N PHE A 126 16.50 -10.14 8.31
CA PHE A 126 15.29 -9.46 7.80
C PHE A 126 14.65 -8.52 8.83
N THR A 127 15.03 -8.60 10.12
CA THR A 127 14.39 -7.86 11.22
C THR A 127 15.32 -6.85 11.90
N THR A 128 16.51 -6.63 11.34
CA THR A 128 17.40 -5.54 11.79
C THR A 128 16.71 -4.17 11.69
N PHE A 129 16.96 -3.29 12.66
CA PHE A 129 16.32 -1.98 12.74
C PHE A 129 16.38 -1.15 11.43
N PRO A 130 17.52 -1.08 10.69
CA PRO A 130 17.55 -0.37 9.41
C PRO A 130 16.61 -0.97 8.35
N VAL A 131 16.48 -2.29 8.29
CA VAL A 131 15.58 -2.98 7.35
C VAL A 131 14.13 -2.69 7.69
N VAL A 132 13.77 -2.86 8.98
CA VAL A 132 12.41 -2.62 9.50
C VAL A 132 11.98 -1.18 9.24
N ILE A 133 12.80 -0.18 9.59
CA ILE A 133 12.46 1.23 9.37
C ILE A 133 12.31 1.54 7.88
N LYS A 134 13.22 1.06 7.01
CA LYS A 134 13.14 1.32 5.57
C LYS A 134 11.87 0.73 4.94
N THR A 135 11.41 -0.46 5.34
CA THR A 135 10.18 -1.06 4.81
C THR A 135 8.90 -0.49 5.46
N MET A 136 8.93 -0.09 6.73
CA MET A 136 7.79 0.58 7.38
C MET A 136 7.55 1.98 6.82
N VAL A 137 8.60 2.77 6.54
CA VAL A 137 8.48 4.14 6.02
C VAL A 137 7.77 4.19 4.67
N GLU A 138 8.09 3.28 3.74
CA GLU A 138 7.40 3.20 2.45
C GLU A 138 5.88 3.00 2.63
N GLY A 139 5.50 1.98 3.39
CA GLY A 139 4.09 1.65 3.62
C GLY A 139 3.32 2.71 4.42
N PHE A 140 4.00 3.37 5.36
CA PHE A 140 3.46 4.52 6.11
C PHE A 140 3.15 5.70 5.19
N ILE A 141 4.09 6.09 4.31
CA ILE A 141 3.90 7.18 3.35
C ILE A 141 2.82 6.80 2.32
N GLN A 142 2.80 5.55 1.83
CA GLN A 142 1.72 5.05 0.95
C GLN A 142 0.35 5.18 1.61
N GLY A 143 0.21 4.73 2.87
CA GLY A 143 -1.05 4.78 3.61
C GLY A 143 -1.53 6.21 3.88
N LEU A 144 -0.63 7.14 4.21
CA LEU A 144 -0.96 8.55 4.39
C LEU A 144 -1.36 9.23 3.06
N ALA A 145 -0.60 9.02 1.99
CA ALA A 145 -0.91 9.60 0.68
C ALA A 145 -2.25 9.08 0.13
N LEU A 146 -2.49 7.77 0.26
CA LEU A 146 -3.73 7.12 -0.16
C LEU A 146 -4.94 7.65 0.63
N SER A 147 -4.83 7.68 1.96
CA SER A 147 -5.93 8.13 2.83
C SER A 147 -6.25 9.61 2.65
N ALA A 148 -5.24 10.47 2.47
CA ALA A 148 -5.42 11.88 2.13
C ALA A 148 -6.20 12.06 0.81
N TRP A 149 -5.79 11.34 -0.24
CA TRP A 149 -6.45 11.41 -1.54
C TRP A 149 -7.88 10.88 -1.48
N ILE A 150 -8.12 9.66 -0.97
CA ILE A 150 -9.47 9.10 -0.85
C ILE A 150 -10.37 10.02 -0.01
N SER A 151 -9.86 10.55 1.10
CA SER A 151 -10.64 11.47 1.95
C SER A 151 -11.06 12.73 1.19
N LYS A 152 -10.20 13.28 0.32
CA LYS A 152 -10.56 14.44 -0.52
C LYS A 152 -11.57 14.05 -1.60
N SER A 153 -11.37 12.93 -2.27
CA SER A 153 -12.25 12.39 -3.32
C SER A 153 -13.68 12.13 -2.83
N ILE A 154 -13.85 11.71 -1.58
CA ILE A 154 -15.16 11.50 -0.93
C ILE A 154 -16.00 12.79 -0.89
N ASP A 155 -15.39 13.98 -0.77
CA ASP A 155 -16.14 15.24 -0.79
C ASP A 155 -16.68 15.55 -2.20
N THR A 156 -15.96 15.20 -3.27
CA THR A 156 -16.43 15.31 -4.65
C THR A 156 -17.60 14.38 -4.97
N ILE A 157 -17.80 13.31 -4.19
CA ILE A 157 -18.98 12.42 -4.30
C ILE A 157 -20.19 12.95 -3.51
N LYS A 158 -19.99 13.81 -2.49
CA LYS A 158 -21.10 14.39 -1.70
C LYS A 158 -21.96 15.37 -2.50
N SER A 159 -21.40 16.01 -3.54
CA SER A 159 -22.07 17.05 -4.34
C SER A 159 -22.95 16.48 -5.47
N LEU A 160 -23.38 15.22 -5.38
CA LEU A 160 -24.18 14.46 -6.37
C LEU A 160 -25.19 13.54 -5.65
#